data_AF-A0AAV2A0P7-F1
#
_entry.id   AF-A0AAV2A0P7-F1
#
_cell.length_a   1.000
_cell.length_b   1.000
_cell.length_c   1.000
_cell.angle_alpha   90.00
_cell.angle_beta   90.00
_cell.angle_gamma   90.00
#
_symmetry.space_group_name_H-M   'P 1'
#
loop_
_entity.id
_entity.type
_entity.pdbx_description
1 polymer ?
#
loop_
_entity_poly.entity_id
_entity_poly.type
_entity_poly.pdbx_seq_one_letter_code
_entity_poly.pdbx_strand_id
1 'polypeptide(L)'
;MFKKPYKVKTSTTVKASERKGNTIPVTTVREVLKRYAKENSLQNENNPREVILDPILSDCISKRGECASTMTWDKLQDAIVSKMPHAYQIEFENKEPIVKKGKLEPINVTIDTRTGNKKVCFYLHCLSDNINTE
;
A
#
# COMPACT_ATOMS: atom_id res chain seq x y z
N MET A 1 14.97 -27.10 -16.61
CA MET A 1 15.01 -25.72 -17.15
C MET A 1 14.37 -24.80 -16.12
N PHE A 2 15.16 -24.16 -15.25
CA PHE A 2 14.65 -23.26 -14.22
C PHE A 2 14.32 -21.91 -14.87
N LYS A 3 13.03 -21.63 -15.09
CA LYS A 3 12.59 -20.30 -15.50
C LYS A 3 12.91 -19.32 -14.35
N LYS A 4 13.57 -18.20 -14.67
CA LYS A 4 13.93 -17.16 -13.70
C LYS A 4 12.66 -16.73 -12.92
N PRO A 5 12.74 -16.45 -11.60
CA PRO A 5 11.59 -15.93 -10.88
C PRO A 5 11.15 -14.61 -11.52
N TYR A 6 9.89 -14.56 -11.94
CA TYR A 6 9.25 -13.36 -12.49
C TYR A 6 9.49 -12.19 -11.53
N LYS A 7 10.01 -11.07 -12.05
CA LYS A 7 10.24 -9.85 -11.27
C LYS A 7 8.90 -9.18 -10.99
N VAL A 8 8.26 -9.54 -9.88
CA VAL A 8 7.07 -8.85 -9.38
C VAL A 8 7.52 -7.49 -8.85
N LYS A 9 7.19 -6.40 -9.55
CA LYS A 9 7.39 -5.04 -9.05
C LYS A 9 6.26 -4.71 -8.08
N THR A 10 6.50 -4.84 -6.79
CA THR A 10 5.54 -4.43 -5.75
C THR A 10 5.62 -2.92 -5.52
N SER A 11 4.86 -2.15 -6.29
CA SER A 11 4.60 -0.74 -5.96
C SER A 11 3.42 -0.69 -4.99
N THR A 12 3.69 -0.36 -3.72
CA THR A 12 2.65 -0.10 -2.72
C THR A 12 1.88 1.14 -3.17
N THR A 13 0.71 0.94 -3.76
CA THR A 13 -0.16 2.02 -4.25
C THR A 13 -1.33 2.17 -3.29
N VAL A 14 -1.56 3.40 -2.89
CA VAL A 14 -2.50 3.83 -1.88
C VAL A 14 -3.66 4.54 -2.57
N LYS A 15 -4.90 4.18 -2.25
CA LYS A 15 -6.06 4.74 -2.93
C LYS A 15 -6.39 6.12 -2.35
N ALA A 16 -6.22 7.21 -3.12
CA ALA A 16 -6.70 8.54 -2.77
C ALA A 16 -7.81 9.00 -3.73
N SER A 17 -8.78 9.74 -3.19
CA SER A 17 -10.05 10.05 -3.81
C SER A 17 -10.01 11.34 -4.61
N GLU A 18 -9.68 11.23 -5.90
CA GLU A 18 -10.20 12.11 -6.94
C GLU A 18 -10.63 11.20 -8.10
N ARG A 19 -11.94 10.93 -8.16
CA ARG A 19 -12.63 9.79 -8.82
C ARG A 19 -12.41 8.45 -8.10
N LYS A 20 -13.52 7.89 -7.57
CA LYS A 20 -13.56 6.57 -6.90
C LYS A 20 -12.97 5.48 -7.81
N GLY A 21 -11.70 5.13 -7.61
CA GLY A 21 -11.10 4.00 -8.35
C GLY A 21 -9.58 4.04 -8.51
N ASN A 22 -8.97 5.22 -8.54
CA ASN A 22 -7.56 5.33 -8.89
C ASN A 22 -6.62 4.92 -7.74
N THR A 23 -5.62 4.11 -8.08
CA THR A 23 -4.45 3.80 -7.26
C THR A 23 -3.44 4.93 -7.34
N ILE A 24 -3.01 5.46 -6.20
CA ILE A 24 -2.07 6.58 -6.13
C ILE A 24 -0.82 6.10 -5.39
N PRO A 25 0.39 6.23 -5.93
CA PRO A 25 1.59 5.76 -5.23
C PRO A 25 1.81 6.58 -3.94
N VAL A 26 2.39 5.93 -2.91
CA VAL A 26 2.72 6.59 -1.63
C VAL A 26 3.57 7.85 -1.83
N THR A 27 4.44 7.85 -2.85
CA THR A 27 5.30 8.99 -3.20
C THR A 27 4.48 10.23 -3.55
N THR A 28 3.47 10.08 -4.40
CA THR A 28 2.58 11.18 -4.78
C THR A 28 1.78 11.68 -3.57
N VAL A 29 1.34 10.79 -2.68
CA VAL A 29 0.69 11.20 -1.42
C VAL A 29 1.63 12.09 -0.59
N ARG A 30 2.89 11.69 -0.44
CA ARG A 30 3.89 12.46 0.31
C ARG A 30 4.19 13.81 -0.33
N GLU A 31 4.21 13.89 -1.66
CA GLU A 31 4.39 15.14 -2.40
C GLU A 31 3.21 16.08 -2.25
N VAL A 32 1.98 15.59 -2.39
CA VAL A 32 0.75 16.36 -2.18
C VAL A 32 0.70 16.91 -0.76
N LEU A 33 1.08 16.09 0.23
CA LEU A 33 1.13 16.52 1.63
C LEU A 33 2.16 17.63 1.86
N LYS A 34 3.36 17.51 1.29
CA LYS A 34 4.39 18.56 1.37
C LYS A 34 3.93 19.86 0.71
N ARG A 35 3.27 19.74 -0.44
CA ARG A 35 2.68 20.88 -1.15
C ARG A 35 1.61 21.57 -0.30
N TYR A 36 0.69 20.80 0.26
CA TYR A 36 -0.37 21.31 1.15
C TYR A 36 0.20 22.04 2.36
N ALA A 37 1.21 21.48 3.03
CA ALA A 37 1.83 22.14 4.18
C ALA A 37 2.58 23.42 3.80
N LYS A 38 3.12 23.50 2.58
CA LYS A 38 3.79 24.71 2.07
C LYS A 38 2.79 25.80 1.70
N GLU A 39 1.66 25.43 1.09
CA GLU A 39 0.59 26.37 0.70
C GLU A 39 -0.09 26.99 1.94
N ASN A 40 -0.25 26.21 3.01
CA ASN A 40 -0.85 26.66 4.27
C ASN A 40 0.16 27.12 5.32
N SER A 41 1.46 27.17 4.99
CA SER A 41 2.54 27.59 5.91
C SER A 41 2.52 26.89 7.28
N LEU A 42 2.32 25.56 7.28
CA LEU A 42 2.15 24.74 8.51
C LEU A 42 3.47 24.29 9.14
N GLN A 43 4.61 24.73 8.59
CA GLN A 43 5.91 24.37 9.13
C GLN A 43 6.22 25.22 10.35
N ASN A 44 6.69 24.56 11.41
CA ASN A 44 7.09 25.27 12.63
C ASN A 44 8.38 26.06 12.36
N GLU A 45 8.35 27.38 12.60
CA GLU A 45 9.50 28.27 12.36
C GLU A 45 10.72 27.92 13.22
N ASN A 46 10.47 27.38 14.43
CA ASN A 46 11.52 26.99 15.37
C ASN A 46 12.13 25.63 15.06
N ASN A 47 11.37 24.72 14.43
CA ASN A 47 11.84 23.39 14.09
C ASN A 47 11.25 22.94 12.74
N PRO A 48 12.01 22.95 11.64
CA PRO A 48 11.52 22.58 10.32
C PRO A 48 11.15 21.08 10.20
N ARG A 49 11.48 20.27 11.21
CA ARG A 49 11.10 18.85 11.28
C ARG A 49 9.69 18.61 11.81
N GLU A 50 9.05 19.66 12.34
CA GLU A 50 7.72 19.60 12.93
C GLU A 50 6.71 20.37 12.10
N VAL A 51 5.49 19.87 12.11
CA VAL A 51 4.32 20.44 11.44
C VAL A 51 3.30 20.80 12.50
N ILE A 52 2.80 22.02 12.42
CA ILE A 52 1.66 22.49 13.20
C ILE A 52 0.41 21.88 12.57
N LEU A 53 -0.40 21.19 13.38
CA LEU A 53 -1.54 20.45 12.88
C LEU A 53 -2.75 21.38 12.72
N ASP A 54 -3.17 21.54 11.47
CA ASP A 54 -4.46 22.17 11.15
C ASP A 54 -5.64 21.34 11.67
N PRO A 55 -6.81 21.96 11.90
CA PRO A 55 -8.04 21.25 12.24
C PRO A 55 -8.39 20.13 11.25
N ILE A 56 -8.12 20.35 9.95
CA ILE A 56 -8.36 19.37 8.88
C ILE A 56 -7.42 18.16 9.01
N LEU A 57 -6.12 18.42 9.22
CA LEU A 57 -5.14 17.35 9.40
C LEU A 57 -5.39 16.60 10.70
N SER A 58 -5.70 17.33 11.77
CA SER A 58 -6.09 16.76 13.05
C SER A 58 -7.28 15.83 12.89
N ASP A 59 -8.36 16.23 12.22
CA ASP A 59 -9.53 15.36 12.01
C ASP A 59 -9.19 14.07 11.23
N CYS A 60 -8.32 14.19 10.22
CA CYS A 60 -7.88 13.03 9.43
C CYS A 60 -7.06 12.03 10.26
N ILE A 61 -6.19 12.54 11.13
CA ILE A 61 -5.22 11.75 11.89
C ILE A 61 -5.82 11.22 13.18
N SER A 62 -6.62 12.05 13.87
CA SER A 62 -7.06 11.84 15.23
C SER A 62 -7.67 10.45 15.39
N LYS A 63 -7.11 9.72 16.34
CA LYS A 63 -7.78 8.62 17.01
C LYS A 63 -8.48 9.22 18.23
N ARG A 64 -9.59 8.61 18.64
CA ARG A 64 -10.44 9.11 19.73
C ARG A 64 -9.59 9.52 20.95
N GLY A 65 -9.47 10.82 21.21
CA GLY A 65 -8.83 11.38 22.42
C GLY A 65 -7.47 12.07 22.23
N GLU A 66 -6.88 12.10 21.04
CA GLU A 66 -5.59 12.77 20.81
C GLU A 66 -5.76 14.01 19.90
N CYS A 67 -5.64 15.19 20.51
CA CYS A 67 -5.47 16.47 19.82
C CYS A 67 -4.02 16.94 20.06
N ALA A 68 -3.09 16.45 19.25
CA ALA A 68 -1.73 16.97 19.27
C ALA A 68 -1.69 18.30 18.50
N SER A 69 -1.07 19.34 19.08
CA SER A 69 -0.89 20.63 18.42
C SER A 69 0.27 20.61 17.41
N THR A 70 1.26 19.75 17.63
CA THR A 70 2.43 19.57 16.76
C THR A 70 2.77 18.10 16.55
N MET A 71 3.26 17.76 15.36
CA MET A 71 3.72 16.40 15.05
C MET A 71 4.91 16.41 14.09
N THR A 72 5.76 15.39 14.17
CA THR A 72 6.88 15.22 13.24
C THR A 72 6.39 14.81 11.85
N TRP A 73 7.12 15.25 10.82
CA TRP A 73 6.82 14.92 9.42
C TRP A 73 6.67 13.43 9.13
N ASP A 74 7.48 12.59 9.78
CA ASP A 74 7.51 11.15 9.57
C ASP A 74 6.23 10.50 10.11
N LYS A 75 5.86 10.84 11.35
CA LYS A 75 4.62 10.38 11.99
C LYS A 75 3.37 10.84 11.23
N LEU A 76 3.40 12.06 10.68
CA LEU A 76 2.32 12.59 9.85
C LEU A 76 2.11 11.76 8.59
N GLN A 77 3.19 11.48 7.85
CA GLN A 77 3.12 10.69 6.63
C GLN A 77 2.61 9.26 6.92
N ASP A 78 3.13 8.62 7.96
CA ASP A 78 2.72 7.27 8.33
C ASP A 78 1.27 7.20 8.80
N ALA A 79 0.81 8.19 9.58
CA ALA A 79 -0.58 8.25 10.02
C ALA A 79 -1.56 8.39 8.84
N ILE A 80 -1.24 9.23 7.87
CA ILE A 80 -2.06 9.44 6.68
C ILE A 80 -2.07 8.17 5.80
N VAL A 81 -0.91 7.57 5.56
CA VAL A 81 -0.79 6.30 4.81
C VAL A 81 -1.57 5.18 5.49
N SER A 82 -1.55 5.11 6.82
CA SER A 82 -2.29 4.12 7.60
C SER A 82 -3.81 4.26 7.53
N LYS A 83 -4.35 5.46 7.26
CA LYS A 83 -5.80 5.68 7.13
C LYS A 83 -6.33 5.30 5.76
N MET A 84 -5.46 5.18 4.77
CA MET A 84 -5.84 4.79 3.42
C MET A 84 -5.84 3.27 3.24
N PRO A 85 -6.77 2.71 2.45
CA PRO A 85 -6.84 1.27 2.24
C PRO A 85 -5.63 0.80 1.41
N HIS A 86 -4.99 -0.28 1.87
CA HIS A 86 -3.91 -0.92 1.14
C HIS A 86 -4.42 -1.49 -0.20
N ALA A 87 -3.63 -1.29 -1.25
CA ALA A 87 -3.81 -1.91 -2.54
C ALA A 87 -2.45 -2.29 -3.13
N TYR A 88 -2.46 -3.24 -4.04
CA TYR A 88 -1.30 -3.64 -4.80
C TYR A 88 -1.65 -3.80 -6.26
N GLN A 89 -0.65 -3.55 -7.11
CA GLN A 89 -0.73 -3.72 -8.55
C GLN A 89 0.21 -4.85 -8.95
N ILE A 90 -0.32 -5.84 -9.66
CA ILE A 90 0.46 -6.93 -10.25
C ILE A 90 0.55 -6.68 -11.75
N GLU A 91 1.78 -6.58 -12.25
CA GLU A 91 2.09 -6.51 -13.67
C GLU A 91 2.70 -7.83 -14.13
N PHE A 92 2.08 -8.47 -15.12
CA PHE A 92 2.65 -9.63 -15.78
C PHE A 92 3.16 -9.23 -17.16
N GLU A 93 4.23 -9.88 -17.62
CA GLU A 93 4.70 -9.72 -19.00
C GLU A 93 3.56 -10.09 -19.95
N ASN A 94 3.13 -9.14 -20.79
CA ASN A 94 2.05 -9.27 -21.78
C ASN A 94 0.60 -9.28 -21.23
N LYS A 95 0.34 -8.85 -19.99
CA LYS A 95 -1.03 -8.61 -19.51
C LYS A 95 -1.21 -7.20 -18.96
N GLU A 96 -2.45 -6.73 -18.96
CA GLU A 96 -2.80 -5.47 -18.32
C GLU A 96 -2.58 -5.54 -16.79
N PRO A 97 -2.17 -4.43 -16.16
CA PRO A 97 -1.93 -4.37 -14.73
C PRO A 97 -3.21 -4.69 -13.95
N ILE A 98 -3.12 -5.68 -13.05
CA ILE A 98 -4.23 -6.09 -12.19
C ILE A 98 -4.10 -5.36 -10.86
N VAL A 99 -5.07 -4.51 -10.55
CA VAL A 99 -5.16 -3.80 -9.27
C VAL A 99 -6.05 -4.58 -8.32
N LYS A 100 -5.50 -4.93 -7.15
CA LYS A 100 -6.24 -5.59 -6.07
C LYS A 100 -6.16 -4.81 -4.77
N LYS A 101 -7.24 -4.94 -4.00
CA LYS A 101 -7.34 -4.34 -2.66
C LYS A 101 -6.81 -5.32 -1.63
N GLY A 102 -6.28 -4.79 -0.54
CA GLY A 102 -5.77 -5.56 0.59
C GLY A 102 -4.27 -5.76 0.53
N LYS A 103 -3.78 -6.66 1.39
CA LYS A 103 -2.38 -7.04 1.44
C LYS A 103 -2.11 -8.11 0.38
N LEU A 104 -0.92 -8.09 -0.21
CA LEU A 104 -0.47 -9.18 -1.08
C LEU A 104 -0.30 -10.45 -0.24
N GLU A 105 -1.11 -11.46 -0.51
CA GLU A 105 -1.00 -12.77 0.14
C GLU A 105 0.07 -13.61 -0.57
N PRO A 106 0.96 -14.30 0.17
CA PRO A 106 1.97 -15.14 -0.43
C PRO A 106 1.33 -16.37 -1.10
N ILE A 107 1.90 -16.81 -2.21
CA ILE A 107 1.50 -18.06 -2.85
C ILE A 107 1.92 -19.22 -1.95
N ASN A 108 0.93 -19.93 -1.39
CA ASN A 108 1.18 -21.10 -0.57
C ASN A 108 1.24 -22.37 -1.44
N VAL A 109 2.39 -23.05 -1.39
CA VAL A 109 2.65 -24.32 -2.10
C VAL A 109 2.80 -25.41 -1.06
N THR A 110 1.80 -26.29 -0.97
CA THR A 110 1.80 -27.41 -0.02
C THR A 110 1.97 -28.72 -0.75
N ILE A 111 2.97 -29.51 -0.38
CA ILE A 111 3.19 -30.86 -0.89
C ILE A 111 2.58 -31.84 0.11
N ASP A 112 1.66 -32.66 -0.36
CA ASP A 112 0.93 -33.63 0.46
C ASP A 112 1.02 -35.02 -0.16
N THR A 113 1.04 -36.07 0.65
CA THR A 113 1.23 -37.46 0.18
C THR A 113 -0.06 -38.23 0.40
N ARG A 114 -0.81 -38.46 -0.68
CA ARG A 114 -2.18 -39.00 -0.56
C ARG A 114 -2.22 -40.52 -0.42
N THR A 115 -1.41 -41.27 -1.18
CA THR A 115 -1.29 -42.74 -1.04
C THR A 115 -0.03 -43.26 -1.74
N GLY A 116 0.77 -44.11 -1.07
CA GLY A 116 1.92 -44.83 -1.63
C GLY A 116 3.01 -43.94 -2.25
N ASN A 117 3.77 -43.20 -1.44
CA ASN A 117 4.89 -42.32 -1.85
C ASN A 117 4.60 -41.33 -3.01
N LYS A 118 3.35 -41.20 -3.47
CA LYS A 118 2.94 -40.23 -4.48
C LYS A 118 2.75 -38.88 -3.81
N LYS A 119 3.67 -37.96 -4.09
CA LYS A 119 3.61 -36.56 -3.68
C LYS A 119 2.70 -35.79 -4.63
N VAL A 120 1.74 -35.08 -4.09
CA VAL A 120 0.82 -34.18 -4.79
C VAL A 120 1.15 -32.76 -4.36
N CYS A 121 1.26 -31.83 -5.31
CA CYS A 121 1.53 -30.42 -5.05
C CYS A 121 0.23 -29.63 -5.19
N PHE A 122 -0.20 -28.96 -4.12
CA PHE A 122 -1.37 -28.10 -4.11
C PHE A 122 -0.94 -26.62 -4.11
N TYR A 123 -1.63 -25.81 -4.92
CA TYR A 123 -1.44 -24.36 -5.01
C TYR A 123 -2.70 -23.65 -4.50
N LEU A 124 -2.69 -23.17 -3.26
CA LEU A 124 -3.91 -22.73 -2.55
C LEU A 124 -4.35 -21.29 -2.92
N HIS A 125 -3.52 -20.50 -3.62
CA HIS A 125 -3.81 -19.09 -3.92
C HIS A 125 -3.70 -18.69 -5.40
N CYS A 126 -3.44 -19.62 -6.33
CA CYS A 126 -3.28 -19.28 -7.75
C CYS A 126 -4.57 -18.78 -8.44
N LEU A 127 -5.74 -19.12 -7.90
CA LEU A 127 -7.04 -18.76 -8.51
C LEU A 127 -7.37 -17.27 -8.38
N SER A 128 -6.89 -16.61 -7.33
CA SER A 128 -7.11 -15.18 -7.14
C SER A 128 -6.44 -14.37 -8.26
N ASP A 129 -5.28 -14.80 -8.76
CA ASP A 129 -4.37 -14.03 -9.62
C ASP A 129 -4.58 -14.20 -11.13
N ASN A 130 -5.67 -14.86 -11.58
CA ASN A 130 -5.88 -15.13 -13.02
C ASN A 130 -4.64 -15.78 -13.69
N ILE A 131 -3.91 -16.57 -12.90
CA ILE A 131 -2.88 -17.46 -13.40
C ILE A 131 -3.64 -18.71 -13.84
N ASN A 132 -4.14 -18.68 -15.07
CA ASN A 132 -4.68 -19.88 -15.72
C ASN A 132 -3.60 -20.96 -15.65
N THR A 133 -3.91 -22.02 -14.91
CA THR A 133 -3.16 -23.26 -14.91
C THR A 133 -3.63 -24.02 -16.14
N GLU A 134 -2.92 -23.84 -17.26
CA GLU A 134 -2.96 -24.77 -18.39
C GLU A 134 -2.13 -26.02 -18.06
#